data_AF-A0AA37RWD3-F1
#
_entry.id   AF-A0AA37RWD3-F1
#
_cell.length_a   1.000
_cell.length_b   1.000
_cell.length_c   1.000
_cell.angle_alpha   90.00
_cell.angle_beta   90.00
_cell.angle_gamma   90.00
#
_symmetry.space_group_name_H-M   'P 1'
#
loop_
_entity.id
_entity.type
_entity.pdbx_description
1 polymer ?
#
loop_
_entity_poly.entity_id
_entity_poly.type
_entity_poly.pdbx_seq_one_letter_code
_entity_poly.pdbx_strand_id
1 'polypeptide(L)'
;MIWKLFFVVYTLFYLLAIPWKIKTYESGKVHATGRIKLEEAASISFHVFGCLALFSLAFEVTVFEPLVWTVWLSIGIVWTCSPLVLKSPKLEVLEGKIPNKGHLFGVYLIGCLIVLPLYWAAYACSSLVT
;
A
#
# COMPACT_ATOMS: atom_id res chain seq x y z
N MET A 1 11.51 18.72 -1.48
CA MET A 1 11.32 18.71 -0.01
C MET A 1 10.16 17.81 0.43
N ILE A 2 8.96 17.91 -0.17
CA ILE A 2 7.80 17.11 0.27
C ILE A 2 7.94 15.59 0.06
N TRP A 3 8.64 15.15 -0.99
CA TRP A 3 8.93 13.73 -1.23
C TRP A 3 9.78 13.09 -0.12
N LYS A 4 10.73 13.83 0.45
CA LYS A 4 11.54 13.37 1.60
C LYS A 4 10.65 13.12 2.83
N LEU A 5 9.68 14.01 3.09
CA LEU A 5 8.72 13.84 4.19
C LEU A 5 7.90 12.56 4.00
N PHE A 6 7.28 12.38 2.82
CA PHE A 6 6.50 11.18 2.54
C PHE A 6 7.36 9.92 2.61
N PHE A 7 8.57 9.93 2.05
CA PHE A 7 9.49 8.81 2.14
C PHE A 7 9.78 8.41 3.59
N VAL A 8 10.11 9.37 4.46
CA VAL A 8 10.39 9.11 5.88
C VAL A 8 9.15 8.58 6.59
N VAL A 9 7.99 9.22 6.41
CA VAL A 9 6.73 8.79 7.04
C VAL A 9 6.37 7.36 6.65
N TYR A 10 6.43 7.02 5.36
CA TYR A 10 6.14 5.68 4.87
C TYR A 10 7.15 4.64 5.34
N THR A 11 8.45 5.00 5.34
CA THR A 11 9.51 4.11 5.81
C THR A 11 9.32 3.78 7.29
N LEU A 12 9.08 4.79 8.13
CA LEU A 12 8.80 4.59 9.55
C LEU A 12 7.52 3.77 9.77
N PHE A 13 6.46 4.06 9.00
CA PHE A 13 5.21 3.30 9.07
C PHE A 13 5.45 1.82 8.80
N TYR A 14 6.13 1.46 7.70
CA TYR A 14 6.37 0.05 7.36
C TYR A 14 7.40 -0.63 8.27
N LEU A 15 8.46 0.08 8.67
CA LEU A 15 9.46 -0.44 9.62
C LEU A 15 8.84 -0.80 10.97
N LEU A 16 7.82 -0.06 11.42
CA LEU A 16 7.12 -0.35 12.68
C LEU A 16 5.96 -1.33 12.48
N ALA A 17 5.20 -1.18 11.40
CA ALA A 17 4.01 -1.99 11.15
C ALA A 17 4.35 -3.46 10.86
N ILE A 18 5.44 -3.74 10.12
CA ILE A 18 5.81 -5.11 9.73
C ILE A 18 6.16 -5.96 10.96
N PRO A 19 7.11 -5.57 11.85
CA PRO A 19 7.42 -6.35 13.05
C PRO A 19 6.21 -6.49 13.99
N TRP A 20 5.43 -5.43 14.15
CA TRP A 20 4.22 -5.47 14.96
C TRP A 20 3.21 -6.50 14.42
N LYS A 21 3.03 -6.55 13.10
CA LYS A 21 2.13 -7.49 12.44
C LYS A 21 2.61 -8.93 12.59
N ILE A 22 3.91 -9.19 12.39
CA ILE A 22 4.52 -10.51 12.57
C ILE A 22 4.29 -11.01 14.00
N LYS A 23 4.65 -10.20 15.00
CA LYS A 23 4.44 -10.53 16.42
C LYS A 23 2.98 -10.80 16.75
N THR A 24 2.05 -10.09 16.10
CA THR A 24 0.62 -10.30 16.29
C THR A 24 0.18 -11.66 15.78
N TYR A 25 0.67 -12.12 14.63
CA TYR A 25 0.38 -13.46 14.13
C TYR A 25 1.00 -14.57 14.99
N GLU A 26 2.25 -14.38 15.46
CA GLU A 26 2.93 -15.33 16.34
C GLU A 26 2.22 -15.47 17.69
N SER A 27 1.68 -14.36 18.21
CA SER A 27 0.96 -14.35 19.50
C SER A 27 -0.40 -15.07 19.47
N GLY A 28 -0.87 -15.54 18.31
CA GLY A 28 -2.18 -16.17 18.16
C GLY A 28 -3.38 -15.24 18.36
N LYS A 29 -3.17 -13.97 18.69
CA LYS A 29 -4.24 -12.96 18.92
C LYS A 29 -5.11 -12.69 17.70
N VAL A 30 -4.65 -13.07 16.50
CA VAL A 30 -5.39 -12.93 15.24
C VAL A 30 -5.36 -14.25 14.49
N HIS A 31 -6.51 -14.93 14.45
CA HIS A 31 -6.73 -16.05 13.53
C HIS A 31 -6.98 -15.50 12.12
N ALA A 32 -5.89 -15.23 11.39
CA ALA A 32 -5.94 -14.97 9.95
C ALA A 32 -5.70 -16.27 9.19
N THR A 33 -6.56 -16.58 8.22
CA THR A 33 -6.32 -17.70 7.30
C THR A 33 -5.03 -17.44 6.50
N GLY A 34 -4.41 -18.50 5.98
CA GLY A 34 -3.19 -18.35 5.15
C GLY A 34 -3.40 -17.42 3.95
N ARG A 35 -4.62 -17.37 3.39
CA ARG A 35 -5.00 -16.46 2.31
C ARG A 35 -4.95 -14.99 2.73
N ILE A 36 -5.47 -14.64 3.91
CA ILE A 36 -5.40 -13.27 4.43
C ILE A 36 -3.95 -12.86 4.68
N LYS A 37 -3.13 -13.75 5.25
CA LYS A 37 -1.71 -13.47 5.48
C LYS A 37 -0.97 -13.21 4.16
N LEU A 38 -1.25 -13.99 3.12
CA LEU A 38 -0.67 -13.83 1.80
C LEU A 38 -1.10 -12.50 1.15
N GLU A 39 -2.39 -12.15 1.21
CA GLU A 39 -2.92 -10.88 0.71
C GLU A 39 -2.28 -9.69 1.42
N GLU A 40 -2.15 -9.75 2.75
CA GLU A 40 -1.51 -8.70 3.54
C GLU A 40 -0.01 -8.59 3.24
N ALA A 41 0.69 -9.71 3.11
CA ALA A 41 2.11 -9.73 2.75
C ALA A 41 2.33 -9.14 1.34
N ALA A 42 1.54 -9.57 0.34
CA ALA A 42 1.61 -9.05 -1.01
C ALA A 42 1.36 -7.54 -1.06
N SER A 43 0.33 -7.06 -0.35
CA SER A 43 0.02 -5.62 -0.28
C SER A 43 1.15 -4.83 0.39
N ILE A 44 1.73 -5.33 1.49
CA ILE A 44 2.86 -4.68 2.15
C ILE A 44 4.08 -4.64 1.22
N SER A 45 4.47 -5.77 0.62
CA SER A 45 5.61 -5.83 -0.30
C SER A 45 5.42 -4.90 -1.49
N PHE A 46 4.21 -4.83 -2.04
CA PHE A 46 3.88 -3.95 -3.14
C PHE A 46 4.05 -2.47 -2.76
N HIS A 47 3.56 -2.06 -1.59
CA HIS A 47 3.72 -0.68 -1.12
C HIS A 47 5.15 -0.34 -0.73
N VAL A 48 5.89 -1.27 -0.13
CA VAL A 48 7.32 -1.11 0.17
C VAL A 48 8.11 -0.91 -1.12
N PHE A 49 7.79 -1.67 -2.18
CA PHE A 49 8.36 -1.43 -3.51
C PHE A 49 8.03 -0.02 -4.02
N GLY A 50 6.78 0.43 -3.88
CA GLY A 50 6.38 1.80 -4.25
C GLY A 50 7.15 2.90 -3.49
N CYS A 51 7.66 2.61 -2.28
CA CYS A 51 8.47 3.57 -1.52
C CYS A 51 9.80 3.89 -2.23
N LEU A 52 10.26 3.04 -3.15
CA LEU A 52 11.44 3.30 -3.97
C LEU A 52 11.19 4.40 -5.02
N ALA A 53 9.94 4.64 -5.43
CA ALA A 53 9.58 5.82 -6.24
C ALA A 53 9.69 7.10 -5.40
N LEU A 54 9.17 7.06 -4.16
CA LEU A 54 9.32 8.17 -3.21
C LEU A 54 10.80 8.46 -2.95
N PHE A 55 11.64 7.43 -2.78
CA PHE A 55 13.09 7.58 -2.64
C PHE A 55 13.71 8.25 -3.88
N SER A 56 13.35 7.78 -5.07
CA SER A 56 13.84 8.35 -6.34
C SER A 56 13.59 9.85 -6.42
N LEU A 57 12.37 10.30 -6.12
CA LEU A 57 12.01 11.73 -6.11
C LEU A 57 12.58 12.50 -4.92
N ALA A 58 12.75 11.84 -3.77
CA ALA A 58 13.28 12.46 -2.56
C ALA A 58 14.76 12.81 -2.69
N PHE A 59 15.53 11.96 -3.38
CA PHE A 59 16.98 12.09 -3.51
C PHE A 59 17.45 12.43 -4.93
N GLU A 60 16.51 12.65 -5.85
CA GLU A 60 16.79 13.03 -7.25
C GLU A 60 17.67 11.98 -7.95
N VAL A 61 17.38 10.71 -7.69
CA VAL A 61 18.07 9.54 -8.27
C VAL A 61 17.10 8.66 -9.04
N THR A 62 17.55 8.07 -10.12
CA THR A 62 16.76 7.08 -10.87
C THR A 62 17.06 5.69 -10.34
N VAL A 63 16.13 5.11 -9.55
CA VAL A 63 16.30 3.74 -9.04
C VAL A 63 15.95 2.68 -10.09
N PHE A 64 14.89 2.94 -10.87
CA PHE A 64 14.40 2.03 -11.91
C PHE A 64 13.97 2.80 -13.15
N GLU A 65 13.93 2.10 -14.28
CA GLU A 65 13.44 2.62 -15.55
C GLU A 65 11.95 3.03 -15.47
N PRO A 66 11.53 4.06 -16.22
CA PRO A 66 10.13 4.54 -16.25
C PRO A 66 9.09 3.44 -16.50
N LEU A 67 9.42 2.43 -17.31
CA LEU A 67 8.52 1.30 -17.60
C LEU A 67 8.14 0.51 -16.34
N VAL A 68 9.08 0.34 -15.40
CA VAL A 68 8.81 -0.35 -14.12
C VAL A 68 7.71 0.37 -13.36
N TRP A 69 7.76 1.70 -13.34
CA TRP A 69 6.77 2.52 -12.66
C TRP A 69 5.43 2.54 -13.37
N THR A 70 5.40 2.52 -14.70
CA THR A 70 4.17 2.38 -15.49
C THR A 70 3.45 1.06 -15.17
N VAL A 71 4.19 -0.05 -15.14
CA VAL A 71 3.63 -1.37 -14.82
C VAL A 71 3.16 -1.41 -13.37
N TRP A 72 3.99 -0.94 -12.44
CA TRP A 72 3.64 -0.87 -11.02
C TRP A 72 2.37 -0.04 -10.80
N LEU A 73 2.27 1.15 -11.40
CA LEU A 73 1.11 2.03 -11.28
C LEU A 73 -0.16 1.35 -11.82
N SER A 74 -0.06 0.68 -12.96
CA SER A 74 -1.18 -0.05 -13.57
C SER A 74 -1.69 -1.16 -12.64
N ILE A 75 -0.77 -1.96 -12.08
CA ILE A 75 -1.11 -3.00 -11.09
C ILE A 75 -1.73 -2.36 -9.85
N GLY A 76 -1.17 -1.27 -9.35
CA GLY A 76 -1.63 -0.62 -8.13
C GLY A 76 -3.03 -0.02 -8.28
N ILE A 77 -3.38 0.55 -9.43
CA ILE A 77 -4.74 1.04 -9.70
C ILE A 77 -5.72 -0.13 -9.68
N VAL A 78 -5.42 -1.22 -10.39
CA VAL A 78 -6.27 -2.43 -10.37
C VAL A 78 -6.39 -2.98 -8.96
N TRP A 79 -5.28 -3.09 -8.23
CA TRP A 79 -5.25 -3.61 -6.86
C TRP A 79 -6.06 -2.72 -5.92
N THR A 80 -5.91 -1.41 -6.00
CA THR A 80 -6.65 -0.45 -5.18
C THR A 80 -8.11 -0.47 -5.52
N CYS A 81 -8.52 -0.53 -6.79
CA CYS A 81 -9.93 -0.56 -7.18
C CYS A 81 -10.59 -1.93 -6.99
N SER A 82 -9.82 -3.02 -6.92
CA SER A 82 -10.37 -4.38 -6.80
C SER A 82 -11.35 -4.58 -5.64
N PRO A 83 -11.15 -4.02 -4.42
CA PRO A 83 -12.10 -4.07 -3.31
C PRO A 83 -13.46 -3.46 -3.59
N LEU A 84 -13.57 -2.56 -4.57
CA LEU A 84 -14.84 -1.93 -4.95
C LEU A 84 -15.75 -2.86 -5.76
N VAL A 85 -15.16 -3.89 -6.38
CA VAL A 85 -15.86 -4.79 -7.32
C VAL A 85 -15.78 -6.25 -6.88
N LEU A 86 -14.72 -6.63 -6.16
CA LEU A 86 -14.41 -7.98 -5.72
C LEU A 86 -14.36 -8.03 -4.19
N LYS A 87 -14.97 -9.06 -3.60
CA LYS A 87 -14.81 -9.37 -2.18
C LYS A 87 -13.47 -10.05 -1.95
N SER A 88 -12.54 -9.34 -1.32
CA SER A 88 -11.29 -9.94 -0.84
C SER A 88 -11.49 -10.58 0.54
N PRO A 89 -10.73 -11.64 0.89
CA PRO A 89 -10.75 -12.22 2.23
C PRO A 89 -10.55 -11.19 3.35
N LYS A 90 -9.73 -10.16 3.10
CA LYS A 90 -9.50 -9.06 4.05
C LYS A 90 -10.73 -8.17 4.22
N LEU A 91 -11.44 -7.87 3.14
CA LEU A 91 -12.70 -7.11 3.18
C LEU A 91 -13.78 -7.84 3.97
N GLU A 92 -13.91 -9.17 3.81
CA GLU A 92 -14.91 -9.96 4.53
C GLU A 92 -14.69 -9.88 6.05
N VAL A 93 -13.44 -9.95 6.50
CA VAL A 93 -13.10 -9.77 7.93
C VAL A 93 -13.38 -8.34 8.41
N LEU A 94 -13.15 -7.34 7.56
CA LEU A 94 -13.44 -5.94 7.88
C LEU A 94 -14.95 -5.66 7.95
N GLU A 95 -15.75 -6.22 7.04
CA GLU A 95 -17.22 -6.17 7.06
C GLU A 95 -17.76 -6.76 8.37
N GLY A 96 -17.19 -7.88 8.84
CA GLY A 96 -17.58 -8.49 10.11
C GLY A 96 -17.24 -7.65 11.35
N LYS A 97 -16.26 -6.74 11.27
CA LYS A 97 -15.85 -5.86 12.37
C LYS A 97 -16.51 -4.47 12.30
N ILE A 98 -16.85 -4.01 11.11
CA ILE A 98 -17.48 -2.71 10.85
C ILE A 98 -18.79 -2.96 10.11
N PRO A 99 -19.89 -3.26 10.82
CA PRO A 99 -21.16 -3.61 10.20
C PRO A 99 -21.83 -2.43 9.47
N ASN A 100 -21.48 -1.20 9.82
CA ASN A 100 -21.98 -0.01 9.13
C ASN A 100 -21.22 0.21 7.82
N LYS A 101 -21.92 0.04 6.69
CA LYS A 101 -21.35 0.20 5.34
C LYS A 101 -20.77 1.60 5.07
N GLY A 102 -21.36 2.66 5.63
CA GLY A 102 -20.85 4.03 5.50
C GLY A 102 -19.51 4.21 6.21
N HIS A 103 -19.36 3.66 7.42
CA HIS A 103 -18.10 3.67 8.15
C HIS A 103 -17.03 2.82 7.44
N LEU A 104 -17.41 1.65 6.93
CA LEU A 104 -16.50 0.80 6.17
C LEU A 104 -15.97 1.52 4.91
N PHE A 105 -16.86 2.19 4.18
CA PHE A 105 -16.48 3.01 3.04
C PHE A 105 -15.56 4.18 3.43
N GLY A 106 -15.84 4.84 4.55
CA GLY A 106 -14.97 5.88 5.09
C GLY A 106 -13.55 5.39 5.40
N VAL A 107 -13.42 4.22 6.03
CA VAL A 107 -12.11 3.58 6.31
C VAL A 107 -11.35 3.30 5.01
N TYR A 108 -12.05 2.79 3.99
CA TYR A 108 -11.46 2.53 2.69
C TYR A 108 -10.98 3.80 1.98
N LEU A 109 -11.78 4.87 2.00
CA LEU A 109 -11.40 6.17 1.43
C LEU A 109 -10.16 6.75 2.13
N ILE A 110 -10.12 6.70 3.46
CA ILE A 110 -8.96 7.15 4.23
C ILE A 110 -7.73 6.33 3.84
N GLY A 111 -7.87 5.02 3.70
CA GLY A 111 -6.79 4.14 3.22
C GLY A 111 -6.26 4.55 1.84
N CYS A 112 -7.16 4.85 0.89
CA CYS A 112 -6.81 5.32 -0.44
C CYS A 112 -6.06 6.66 -0.41
N LEU A 113 -6.52 7.61 0.42
CA LEU A 113 -5.86 8.91 0.59
C LEU A 113 -4.47 8.77 1.20
N ILE A 114 -4.30 7.85 2.16
CA ILE A 114 -2.99 7.59 2.78
C ILE A 114 -2.00 7.12 1.73
N VAL A 115 -2.39 6.22 0.81
CA VAL A 115 -1.50 5.66 -0.22
C VAL A 115 -1.27 6.58 -1.42
N LEU A 116 -2.09 7.62 -1.60
CA LEU A 116 -2.05 8.51 -2.78
C LEU A 116 -0.67 9.11 -3.10
N PRO A 117 0.15 9.57 -2.12
CA PRO A 117 1.51 10.04 -2.40
C PRO A 117 2.41 9.00 -3.06
N LEU A 118 2.23 7.71 -2.75
CA LEU A 118 2.97 6.59 -3.34
C LEU A 118 2.66 6.46 -4.84
N TYR A 119 1.36 6.51 -5.17
CA TYR A 119 0.87 6.45 -6.56
C TYR A 119 1.35 7.64 -7.37
N TRP A 120 1.28 8.84 -6.79
CA TRP A 120 1.79 10.03 -7.44
C TRP A 120 3.29 9.95 -7.69
N ALA A 121 4.05 9.41 -6.75
CA ALA A 121 5.49 9.26 -6.92
C ALA A 121 5.82 8.31 -8.07
N ALA A 122 5.13 7.17 -8.15
CA ALA A 122 5.28 6.23 -9.25
C ALA A 122 4.92 6.88 -10.61
N TYR A 123 3.82 7.64 -10.66
CA TYR A 123 3.44 8.39 -11.86
C TYR A 123 4.51 9.40 -12.29
N ALA A 124 5.04 10.19 -11.35
CA ALA A 124 6.09 11.15 -11.66
C ALA A 124 7.35 10.43 -12.19
N CYS A 125 7.75 9.31 -11.58
CA CYS A 125 8.88 8.51 -12.05
C CYS A 125 8.62 7.82 -13.41
N SER A 126 7.37 7.49 -13.75
CA SER A 126 7.03 6.97 -15.08
C SER A 126 7.01 8.07 -16.15
N SER A 127 6.71 9.31 -15.75
CA SER A 127 6.64 10.47 -16.66
C SER A 127 7.96 11.20 -16.88
N LEU A 128 9.05 10.83 -16.19
CA LEU A 128 10.40 11.37 -16.43
C LEU A 128 10.97 11.01 -17.83
N VAL A 129 10.14 10.47 -18.73
CA VAL A 129 10.37 10.43 -20.17
C VAL A 129 9.96 11.79 -20.77
N THR A 130 10.73 12.84 -20.48
CA THR A 130 10.80 14.07 -21.31
C THR A 130 12.15 14.74 -21.09
#